data_AF-A0A967VFC0-F1
#
_entry.id   AF-A0A967VFC0-F1
#
_cell.length_a   1.000
_cell.length_b   1.000
_cell.length_c   1.000
_cell.angle_alpha   90.00
_cell.angle_beta   90.00
_cell.angle_gamma   90.00
#
_symmetry.space_group_name_H-M   'P 1'
#
loop_
_entity.id
_entity.type
_entity.pdbx_description
1 polymer ?
#
loop_
_entity_poly.entity_id
_entity_poly.type
_entity_poly.pdbx_seq_one_letter_code
_entity_poly.pdbx_strand_id
1 'polypeptide(L)'
;GTYGIGEIAEMCAFVPPDVAVVTAIGPVHLERMGSEETIVRAKREILSGAPVAVLAVDHPRLAAVADEEAGRRRVIRCSTRPGGGD
;
A
#
# COMPACT_ATOMS: atom_id res chain seq x y z
N GLY A 1 3.27 4.38 10.69
CA GLY A 1 3.66 5.54 9.85
C GLY A 1 5.10 5.33 9.41
N THR A 2 5.55 6.00 8.35
CA THR A 2 6.95 5.95 7.91
C THR A 2 7.44 7.37 7.65
N TYR A 3 8.71 7.63 7.97
CA TYR A 3 9.36 8.91 7.74
C TYR A 3 10.27 8.92 6.51
N GLY A 4 10.45 7.77 5.84
CA GLY A 4 11.22 7.64 4.60
C GLY A 4 10.92 6.38 3.80
N ILE A 5 11.56 6.25 2.63
CA ILE A 5 11.65 4.98 1.90
C ILE A 5 12.62 4.07 2.67
N GLY A 6 12.29 2.79 2.81
CA GLY A 6 13.12 1.74 3.39
C GLY A 6 12.73 1.31 4.80
N GLU A 7 12.12 2.19 5.61
CA GLU A 7 11.77 1.86 7.01
C GLU A 7 10.76 0.71 7.10
N ILE A 8 9.76 0.69 6.22
CA ILE A 8 8.75 -0.36 6.21
C ILE A 8 9.37 -1.65 5.67
N ALA A 9 10.22 -1.56 4.65
CA ALA A 9 10.94 -2.72 4.13
C ALA A 9 11.82 -3.39 5.19
N GLU A 10 12.53 -2.60 6.01
CA GLU A 10 13.32 -3.10 7.14
C GLU A 10 12.45 -3.84 8.16
N MET A 11 11.31 -3.24 8.52
CA MET A 11 10.35 -3.89 9.43
C MET A 11 9.81 -5.20 8.86
N CYS A 12 9.44 -5.24 7.58
CA CYS A 12 8.93 -6.44 6.91
C CYS A 12 9.99 -7.54 6.75
N ALA A 13 11.28 -7.19 6.70
CA ALA A 13 12.36 -8.16 6.72
C ALA A 13 12.50 -8.84 8.09
N PHE A 14 12.24 -8.10 9.18
CA PHE A 14 12.28 -8.65 10.54
C PHE A 14 10.99 -9.40 10.91
N VAL A 15 9.83 -8.89 10.50
CA VAL A 15 8.51 -9.49 10.73
C VAL A 15 7.76 -9.55 9.40
N PRO A 16 7.91 -10.65 8.63
CA PRO A 16 7.22 -10.80 7.35
C PRO A 16 5.71 -10.94 7.59
N PRO A 17 4.88 -10.05 7.01
CA PRO A 17 3.44 -10.11 7.23
C PRO A 17 2.77 -11.17 6.35
N ASP A 18 1.82 -11.93 6.91
CA ASP A 18 0.93 -12.80 6.12
C ASP A 18 -0.15 -11.99 5.36
N VAL A 19 -0.57 -10.87 5.94
CA VAL A 19 -1.56 -9.96 5.37
C VAL A 19 -1.06 -8.53 5.53
N ALA A 20 -0.95 -7.83 4.42
CA ALA A 20 -0.56 -6.43 4.39
C ALA A 20 -1.75 -5.54 4.03
N VAL A 21 -1.97 -4.45 4.79
CA VAL A 21 -3.12 -3.57 4.62
C VAL A 21 -2.65 -2.14 4.39
N VAL A 22 -3.12 -1.51 3.29
CA VAL A 22 -2.92 -0.08 3.04
C VAL A 22 -4.28 0.61 3.02
N THR A 23 -4.58 1.28 4.13
CA THR A 23 -5.89 1.92 4.36
C THR A 23 -6.02 3.30 3.75
N ALA A 24 -4.91 4.03 3.60
CA ALA A 24 -4.92 5.38 3.06
C ALA A 24 -3.54 5.82 2.55
N ILE A 25 -3.57 6.62 1.48
CA ILE A 25 -2.51 7.53 1.07
C ILE A 25 -3.02 8.93 1.37
N GLY A 26 -2.21 9.74 2.04
CA GLY A 26 -2.57 11.10 2.42
C GLY A 26 -1.33 11.92 2.76
N PRO A 27 -1.47 13.25 2.90
CA PRO A 27 -0.35 14.18 3.02
C PRO A 27 0.41 14.11 4.35
N VAL A 28 0.25 13.04 5.13
CA VAL A 28 1.01 12.83 6.36
C VAL A 28 2.49 12.70 5.97
N HIS A 29 3.30 13.67 6.42
CA HIS A 29 4.71 13.85 6.05
C HIS A 29 4.98 14.33 4.62
N LEU A 30 4.03 14.96 3.93
CA LEU A 30 4.23 15.45 2.54
C LEU A 30 5.35 16.50 2.45
N GLU A 31 5.46 17.39 3.44
CA GLU A 31 6.57 18.37 3.54
C GLU A 31 7.96 17.71 3.58
N ARG A 32 8.06 16.47 4.09
CA ARG A 32 9.30 15.70 4.19
C ARG A 32 9.53 14.74 3.02
N MET A 33 8.46 14.12 2.52
CA MET A 33 8.50 13.12 1.45
C MET A 33 8.55 13.73 0.05
N GLY A 34 8.24 15.03 -0.07
CA GLY A 34 8.37 15.82 -1.29
C GLY A 34 7.31 15.54 -2.36
N SER A 35 6.79 14.30 -2.44
CA SER A 35 5.72 13.95 -3.35
C SER A 35 4.85 12.82 -2.81
N GLU A 36 3.60 12.80 -3.24
CA GLU A 36 2.67 11.70 -2.96
C GLU A 36 3.10 10.38 -3.61
N GLU A 37 3.86 10.45 -4.72
CA GLU A 37 4.48 9.27 -5.35
C GLU A 37 5.49 8.60 -4.40
N THR A 38 6.32 9.41 -3.73
CA THR A 38 7.23 8.93 -2.69
C THR A 38 6.46 8.26 -1.55
N ILE A 39 5.34 8.85 -1.13
CA ILE A 39 4.50 8.29 -0.06
C ILE A 39 3.93 6.93 -0.47
N VAL A 40 3.46 6.79 -1.71
CA VAL A 40 2.97 5.50 -2.22
C VAL A 40 4.08 4.46 -2.25
N ARG A 41 5.27 4.82 -2.78
CA ARG A 41 6.42 3.90 -2.83
C ARG A 41 6.80 3.43 -1.43
N ALA A 42 6.96 4.35 -0.49
CA ALA A 42 7.29 4.02 0.90
C ALA A 42 6.23 3.11 1.53
N LYS A 43 4.93 3.42 1.37
CA LYS A 43 3.85 2.60 1.93
C LYS A 43 3.72 1.24 1.25
N ARG A 44 4.03 1.12 -0.05
CA ARG A 44 3.97 -0.14 -0.80
C ARG A 44 4.97 -1.17 -0.29
N GLU A 45 6.03 -0.74 0.38
CA GLU A 45 7.01 -1.65 1.01
C GLU A 45 6.36 -2.67 1.95
N ILE A 46 5.22 -2.35 2.56
CA ILE A 46 4.51 -3.30 3.45
C ILE A 46 4.01 -4.53 2.71
N LEU A 47 3.85 -4.43 1.40
CA LEU A 47 3.50 -5.55 0.53
C LEU A 47 4.72 -6.45 0.28
N SER A 48 5.94 -6.10 0.69
CA SER A 48 7.09 -6.98 0.49
C SER A 48 6.90 -8.29 1.27
N GLY A 49 6.87 -9.41 0.56
CA GLY A 49 6.72 -10.75 1.16
C GLY A 49 5.28 -11.17 1.52
N ALA A 50 4.30 -10.26 1.51
CA ALA A 50 2.94 -10.58 1.95
C ALA A 50 2.12 -11.39 0.92
N PRO A 51 1.64 -12.61 1.21
CA PRO A 51 0.80 -13.36 0.27
C PRO A 51 -0.58 -12.73 0.02
N VAL A 52 -1.06 -11.88 0.94
CA VAL A 52 -2.34 -11.17 0.82
C VAL A 52 -2.14 -9.66 0.99
N ALA A 53 -2.75 -8.89 0.09
CA ALA A 53 -2.81 -7.42 0.17
C ALA A 53 -4.26 -6.95 0.26
N VAL A 54 -4.54 -6.03 1.18
CA VAL A 54 -5.83 -5.34 1.31
C VAL A 54 -5.62 -3.86 1.04
N LEU A 55 -6.27 -3.34 -0.01
CA LEU A 55 -6.00 -2.00 -0.52
C LEU A 55 -7.27 -1.19 -0.65
N ALA A 56 -7.27 0.03 -0.08
CA ALA A 56 -8.36 0.99 -0.24
C ALA A 56 -8.32 1.64 -1.64
N VAL A 57 -9.08 1.08 -2.58
CA VAL A 57 -9.03 1.47 -4.02
C VAL A 57 -9.79 2.74 -4.35
N ASP A 58 -10.38 3.40 -3.36
CA ASP A 58 -11.00 4.70 -3.56
C ASP A 58 -10.01 5.79 -3.96
N HIS A 59 -8.74 5.57 -3.65
CA HIS A 59 -7.62 6.41 -4.04
C HIS A 59 -7.00 5.89 -5.36
N PRO A 60 -6.91 6.70 -6.44
CA PRO A 60 -6.46 6.23 -7.76
C PRO A 60 -5.09 5.52 -7.74
N ARG A 61 -4.13 6.02 -6.96
CA ARG A 61 -2.82 5.36 -6.83
C ARG A 61 -2.88 4.00 -6.13
N LEU A 62 -3.81 3.80 -5.18
CA LEU A 62 -3.99 2.50 -4.54
C LEU A 62 -4.75 1.53 -5.44
N ALA A 63 -5.66 2.04 -6.29
CA ALA A 63 -6.26 1.23 -7.35
C ALA A 63 -5.18 0.71 -8.32
N ALA A 64 -4.29 1.59 -8.79
CA ALA A 64 -3.17 1.18 -9.64
C ALA A 64 -2.25 0.15 -8.96
N VAL A 65 -1.90 0.37 -7.69
CA VAL A 65 -1.12 -0.63 -6.91
C VAL A 65 -1.87 -1.96 -6.80
N ALA A 66 -3.19 -1.94 -6.61
CA ALA A 66 -3.98 -3.16 -6.56
C ALA A 66 -3.93 -3.95 -7.88
N ASP A 67 -3.99 -3.26 -9.01
CA ASP A 67 -3.92 -3.88 -10.34
C ASP A 67 -2.52 -4.47 -10.61
N GLU A 68 -1.47 -3.75 -10.24
CA GLU A 68 -0.09 -4.23 -10.38
C GLU A 68 0.21 -5.45 -9.50
N GLU A 69 -0.37 -5.53 -8.30
CA GLU A 69 -0.14 -6.63 -7.36
C GLU A 69 -1.05 -7.83 -7.59
N ALA A 70 -2.18 -7.67 -8.29
CA ALA A 70 -3.12 -8.76 -8.56
C ALA A 70 -2.49 -9.92 -9.36
N GLY A 71 -1.44 -9.65 -10.14
CA GLY A 71 -0.67 -10.69 -10.84
C GLY A 71 0.37 -11.41 -9.98
N ARG A 72 0.59 -10.97 -8.74
CA ARG A 72 1.70 -11.43 -7.87
C ARG A 72 1.22 -12.06 -6.56
N ARG A 73 0.05 -11.66 -6.07
CA ARG A 73 -0.49 -12.05 -4.76
C ARG A 73 -2.01 -11.97 -4.76
N ARG A 74 -2.64 -12.47 -3.69
CA ARG A 74 -4.08 -12.27 -3.48
C ARG A 74 -4.36 -10.82 -3.10
N VAL A 75 -5.15 -10.12 -3.90
CA VAL A 75 -5.53 -8.72 -3.65
C VAL A 75 -7.00 -8.63 -3.26
N ILE A 76 -7.28 -8.01 -2.12
CA ILE A 76 -8.62 -7.65 -1.64
C ILE A 76 -8.77 -6.14 -1.81
N ARG A 77 -9.70 -5.73 -2.68
CA ARG A 77 -10.01 -4.32 -2.91
C ARG A 77 -11.11 -3.88 -1.94
N CYS A 78 -10.88 -2.79 -1.23
CA CYS A 78 -11.87 -2.17 -0.34
C CYS A 78 -12.27 -0.80 -0.88
N SER A 79 -13.57 -0.53 -0.91
CA SER A 79 -14.11 0.76 -1.35
C SER A 79 -15.30 1.16 -0.47
N THR A 80 -15.43 2.46 -0.24
CA THR A 80 -16.59 3.11 0.40
C THR A 80 -17.70 3.41 -0.61
N ARG A 81 -17.44 3.23 -1.90
CA ARG A 81 -18.42 3.41 -2.98
C ARG A 81 -19.15 2.09 -3.24
N PRO A 82 -20.49 2.13 -3.40
CA PRO A 82 -21.23 0.94 -3.78
C PRO A 82 -20.87 0.52 -5.22
N GLY A 83 -20.38 -0.71 -5.39
CA GLY A 83 -20.01 -1.29 -6.68
C GLY A 83 -18.53 -1.05 -7.05
N GLY A 84 -17.70 -2.10 -6.94
CA GLY A 84 -16.28 -2.03 -7.27
C GLY A 84 -15.49 -3.29 -6.95
N GLY A 85 -16.12 -4.45 -7.13
CA GLY A 85 -15.47 -5.75 -7.01
C GLY A 85 -15.90 -6.59 -8.20
N ASP A 86 -15.01 -6.73 -9.18
CA ASP A 86 -14.99 -7.88 -10.06
C ASP A 86 -14.33 -9.06 -9.33
#